data_AF-A0A6N7MFU9-F1
#
_entry.id   AF-A0A6N7MFU9-F1
#
_cell.length_a   1.000
_cell.length_b   1.000
_cell.length_c   1.000
_cell.angle_alpha   90.00
_cell.angle_beta   90.00
_cell.angle_gamma   90.00
#
_symmetry.space_group_name_H-M   'P 1'
#
loop_
_entity.id
_entity.type
_entity.pdbx_description
1 polymer ?
#
loop_
_entity_poly.entity_id
_entity_poly.type
_entity_poly.pdbx_seq_one_letter_code
_entity_poly.pdbx_strand_id
1 'polypeptide(L)'
;MSSEGNRIVSAKWTTHKILSFLTRIRIMGIDKIGMFNEISNLISKELSINMRTINIEVHDGIFEGILDLYVHNTKDLNNLIMNLIKIKGIDSVRRIETIEG
;
A
#
# COMPACT_ATOMS: atom_id res chain seq x y z
N MET A 1 -40.38 3.38 25.04
CA MET A 1 -40.68 2.62 23.82
C MET A 1 -39.40 2.55 23.00
N SER A 2 -38.72 1.41 23.01
CA SER A 2 -37.43 1.18 22.35
C SER A 2 -37.65 0.67 20.93
N SER A 3 -37.22 1.43 19.92
CA SER A 3 -37.23 1.02 18.51
C SER A 3 -35.83 0.56 18.13
N GLU A 4 -35.54 -0.73 18.32
CA GLU A 4 -34.35 -1.37 17.76
C GLU A 4 -34.79 -2.15 16.51
N GLY A 5 -34.78 -1.48 15.36
CA GLY A 5 -35.37 -1.97 14.11
C GLY A 5 -34.34 -2.20 12.99
N ASN A 6 -33.87 -3.44 12.89
CA ASN A 6 -33.37 -4.16 11.70
C ASN A 6 -32.46 -3.45 10.68
N ARG A 7 -31.15 -3.69 10.80
CA ARG A 7 -30.18 -3.61 9.69
C ARG A 7 -29.80 -5.01 9.18
N ILE A 8 -30.77 -5.80 8.76
CA ILE A 8 -30.49 -7.08 8.10
C ILE A 8 -30.20 -6.79 6.62
N VAL A 9 -28.94 -6.89 6.22
CA VAL A 9 -28.50 -6.76 4.82
C VAL A 9 -28.38 -8.17 4.22
N SER A 10 -29.06 -8.41 3.09
CA SER A 10 -28.95 -9.67 2.36
C SER A 10 -27.57 -9.81 1.72
N ALA A 11 -26.82 -10.85 2.12
CA ALA A 11 -25.52 -11.17 1.54
C ALA A 11 -25.71 -11.94 0.21
N LYS A 12 -25.18 -11.40 -0.89
CA LYS A 12 -25.09 -12.14 -2.16
C LYS A 12 -23.82 -12.99 -2.16
N TRP A 13 -23.98 -14.31 -2.28
CA TRP A 13 -22.88 -15.23 -2.51
C TRP A 13 -22.30 -15.01 -3.91
N THR A 14 -21.17 -14.29 -3.99
CA THR A 14 -20.39 -14.19 -5.21
C THR A 14 -19.24 -15.19 -5.14
N THR A 15 -19.13 -16.06 -6.13
CA THR A 15 -18.00 -16.97 -6.27
C THR A 15 -16.81 -16.19 -6.85
N HIS A 16 -15.73 -16.12 -6.06
CA HIS A 16 -14.42 -15.60 -6.43
C HIS A 16 -14.37 -14.22 -7.09
N LYS A 17 -14.63 -13.18 -6.29
CA LYS A 17 -14.16 -11.84 -6.61
C LYS A 17 -12.83 -11.66 -5.86
N ILE A 18 -11.70 -11.72 -6.55
CA ILE A 18 -10.41 -11.32 -5.97
C ILE A 18 -10.50 -9.80 -5.78
N LEU A 19 -11.13 -9.39 -4.69
CA LEU A 19 -11.33 -8.00 -4.35
C LEU A 19 -9.99 -7.47 -3.87
N SER A 20 -9.25 -6.81 -4.78
CA SER A 20 -8.18 -5.94 -4.33
C SER A 20 -8.81 -4.71 -3.65
N PHE A 21 -8.17 -4.24 -2.58
CA PHE A 21 -8.56 -3.01 -1.91
C PHE A 21 -7.45 -1.98 -2.03
N LEU A 22 -7.86 -0.72 -2.07
CA LEU A 22 -6.94 0.41 -2.10
C LEU A 22 -6.29 0.55 -0.72
N THR A 23 -4.96 0.60 -0.70
CA THR A 23 -4.18 0.89 0.49
C THR A 23 -3.13 1.94 0.16
N ARG A 24 -2.87 2.82 1.12
CA ARG A 24 -1.81 3.82 1.02
C ARG A 24 -0.63 3.44 1.89
N ILE A 25 0.57 3.57 1.36
CA ILE A 25 1.82 3.45 2.12
C ILE A 25 2.67 4.71 1.97
N ARG A 26 3.42 5.03 3.02
CA ARG A 26 4.46 6.05 3.05
C ARG A 26 5.81 5.36 3.20
N ILE A 27 6.78 5.77 2.38
CA ILE A 27 8.15 5.28 2.39
C ILE A 27 9.06 6.49 2.62
N MET A 28 10.05 6.35 3.49
CA MET A 28 11.09 7.36 3.70
C MET A 28 12.46 6.71 3.69
N GLY A 29 13.46 7.44 3.20
CA GLY A 29 14.83 6.97 3.20
C GLY A 29 15.81 7.98 2.62
N ILE A 30 17.05 7.55 2.46
CA ILE A 30 18.12 8.34 1.84
C ILE A 30 18.11 8.06 0.35
N ASP A 31 18.03 9.13 -0.45
CA ASP A 31 18.03 9.00 -1.90
C ASP A 31 19.38 8.51 -2.41
N LYS A 32 19.32 7.57 -3.33
CA LYS A 32 20.47 7.04 -4.06
C LYS A 32 20.04 6.83 -5.50
N ILE A 33 21.00 6.97 -6.41
CA ILE A 33 20.78 6.72 -7.82
C ILE A 33 20.17 5.31 -7.99
N GLY A 34 18.99 5.25 -8.61
CA GLY A 34 18.28 4.00 -8.89
C GLY A 34 17.29 3.53 -7.83
N MET A 35 17.20 4.18 -6.66
CA MET A 35 16.32 3.79 -5.54
C MET A 35 14.85 3.66 -5.99
N PHE A 36 14.34 4.64 -6.73
CA PHE A 36 12.97 4.58 -7.27
C PHE A 36 12.73 3.33 -8.13
N ASN A 37 13.68 2.99 -8.99
CA ASN A 37 13.54 1.88 -9.91
C ASN A 37 13.57 0.54 -9.16
N GLU A 38 14.38 0.43 -8.11
CA GLU A 38 14.41 -0.72 -7.20
C GLU A 38 13.05 -0.91 -6.50
N ILE A 39 12.50 0.16 -5.93
CA ILE A 39 11.17 0.16 -5.28
C ILE A 39 10.08 -0.25 -6.28
N SER A 40 10.04 0.37 -7.46
CA SER A 40 9.04 0.10 -8.49
C SER A 40 9.10 -1.34 -9.01
N ASN A 41 10.30 -1.88 -9.22
CA ASN A 41 10.48 -3.27 -9.64
C ASN A 41 10.04 -4.27 -8.57
N LEU A 42 10.38 -4.02 -7.29
CA LEU A 42 9.97 -4.88 -6.18
C LEU A 42 8.43 -4.96 -6.07
N ILE A 43 7.75 -3.81 -6.17
CA ILE A 43 6.28 -3.76 -6.08
C ILE A 43 5.63 -4.48 -7.26
N SER A 44 6.08 -4.18 -8.49
CA SER A 44 5.42 -4.66 -9.71
C SER A 44 5.76 -6.11 -10.08
N LYS A 45 7.03 -6.51 -10.01
CA LYS A 45 7.50 -7.80 -10.53
C LYS A 45 7.54 -8.90 -9.48
N GLU A 46 7.94 -8.58 -8.25
CA GLU A 46 8.11 -9.60 -7.22
C GLU A 46 6.79 -9.93 -6.52
N LEU A 47 5.92 -8.94 -6.37
CA LEU A 47 4.70 -9.07 -5.56
C LEU A 47 3.42 -9.03 -6.38
N SER A 48 3.50 -8.75 -7.69
CA SER A 48 2.34 -8.62 -8.59
C SER A 48 1.27 -7.64 -8.07
N ILE A 49 1.70 -6.59 -7.34
CA ILE A 49 0.79 -5.59 -6.77
C ILE A 49 0.59 -4.45 -7.79
N ASN A 50 -0.67 -4.09 -8.01
CA ASN A 50 -1.01 -2.99 -8.92
C ASN A 50 -0.87 -1.63 -8.21
N MET A 51 -0.15 -0.71 -8.84
CA MET A 51 0.05 0.65 -8.35
C MET A 51 -0.99 1.59 -8.98
N ARG A 52 -1.70 2.38 -8.16
CA ARG A 52 -2.66 3.39 -8.61
C ARG A 52 -2.02 4.76 -8.73
N THR A 53 -1.28 5.18 -7.71
CA THR A 53 -0.57 6.46 -7.67
C THR A 53 0.78 6.26 -7.01
N ILE A 54 1.76 7.04 -7.45
CA ILE A 54 3.09 7.11 -6.84
C ILE A 54 3.49 8.57 -6.87
N ASN A 55 3.66 9.17 -5.70
CA ASN A 55 4.21 10.50 -5.53
C ASN A 55 5.51 10.35 -4.77
N ILE A 56 6.60 10.88 -5.31
CA ILE A 56 7.91 10.84 -4.69
C ILE A 56 8.51 12.22 -4.76
N GLU A 57 9.00 12.67 -3.62
CA GLU A 57 9.68 13.94 -3.44
C GLU A 57 11.04 13.68 -2.80
N VAL A 58 12.03 14.47 -3.21
CA VAL A 58 13.39 14.40 -2.65
C VAL A 58 13.77 15.78 -2.17
N HIS A 59 14.18 15.88 -0.92
CA HIS A 59 14.66 17.11 -0.31
C HIS A 59 15.90 16.80 0.53
N ASP A 60 16.99 17.55 0.30
CA ASP A 60 18.25 17.41 1.03
C ASP A 60 18.80 15.97 1.12
N GLY A 61 18.64 15.19 0.03
CA GLY A 61 19.11 13.81 -0.04
C GLY A 61 18.24 12.79 0.71
N ILE A 62 17.10 13.21 1.23
CA ILE A 62 16.07 12.36 1.83
C ILE A 62 14.92 12.26 0.84
N PHE A 63 14.50 11.05 0.49
CA PHE A 63 13.30 10.84 -0.30
C PHE A 63 12.11 10.50 0.60
N GLU A 64 10.95 10.97 0.18
CA GLU A 64 9.64 10.61 0.72
C GLU A 64 8.76 10.15 -0.43
N GLY A 65 8.11 8.99 -0.26
CA GLY A 65 7.20 8.41 -1.24
C GLY A 65 5.84 8.12 -0.63
N ILE A 66 4.77 8.53 -1.31
CA ILE A 66 3.39 8.13 -1.02
C ILE A 66 2.88 7.29 -2.19
N LEU A 67 2.46 6.07 -1.91
CA LEU A 67 1.98 5.12 -2.91
C LEU A 67 0.58 4.65 -2.57
N ASP A 68 -0.33 4.72 -3.54
CA ASP A 68 -1.62 4.05 -3.47
C ASP A 68 -1.57 2.75 -4.27
N LEU A 69 -1.87 1.64 -3.61
CA LEU A 69 -1.70 0.29 -4.11
C LEU A 69 -3.01 -0.50 -4.02
N TYR A 70 -3.24 -1.38 -4.99
CA TYR A 70 -4.31 -2.38 -4.94
C TYR A 70 -3.73 -3.71 -4.47
N VAL A 71 -4.04 -4.10 -3.23
CA VAL A 71 -3.57 -5.35 -2.62
C VAL A 71 -4.71 -6.33 -2.42
N HIS A 72 -4.44 -7.63 -2.54
CA HIS A 72 -5.50 -8.65 -2.45
C HIS A 72 -5.86 -9.03 -1.01
N ASN A 73 -4.92 -8.91 -0.09
CA ASN A 73 -5.10 -9.21 1.33
C ASN A 73 -4.06 -8.44 2.17
N THR A 74 -4.22 -8.46 3.49
CA THR A 74 -3.30 -7.80 4.44
C THR A 74 -1.93 -8.49 4.52
N LYS A 75 -1.84 -9.79 4.20
CA LYS A 75 -0.58 -10.53 4.18
C LYS A 75 0.33 -10.03 3.04
N ASP A 76 -0.22 -9.78 1.86
CA ASP A 76 0.53 -9.24 0.71
C ASP A 76 1.09 -7.85 1.02
N LEU A 77 0.28 -7.01 1.66
CA LEU A 77 0.73 -5.69 2.13
C LEU A 77 1.85 -5.80 3.17
N ASN A 78 1.72 -6.69 4.16
CA ASN A 78 2.75 -6.90 5.17
C ASN A 78 4.06 -7.44 4.55
N ASN A 79 3.95 -8.36 3.59
CA ASN A 79 5.09 -8.87 2.84
C ASN A 79 5.78 -7.77 2.03
N LEU A 80 5.00 -6.91 1.37
CA LEU A 80 5.51 -5.73 0.68
C LEU A 80 6.30 -4.83 1.61
N ILE A 81 5.71 -4.46 2.76
CA ILE A 81 6.36 -3.60 3.76
C ILE A 81 7.67 -4.22 4.23
N MET A 82 7.67 -5.52 4.58
CA MET A 82 8.87 -6.23 5.02
C MET A 82 9.96 -6.29 3.95
N ASN A 83 9.60 -6.42 2.68
CA ASN A 83 10.57 -6.47 1.58
C ASN A 83 11.12 -5.08 1.25
N LEU A 84 10.28 -4.04 1.26
CA LEU A 84 10.74 -2.66 1.08
C LEU A 84 11.74 -2.25 2.17
N ILE A 85 11.48 -2.57 3.44
CA ILE A 85 12.41 -2.23 4.55
C ILE A 85 13.81 -2.84 4.36
N LYS A 86 13.95 -3.94 3.62
CA LYS A 86 15.27 -4.57 3.36
C LYS A 86 16.10 -3.83 2.31
N ILE A 87 15.49 -2.94 1.53
CA ILE A 87 16.20 -2.17 0.50
C ILE A 87 17.16 -1.19 1.19
N LYS A 88 18.43 -1.22 0.79
CA LYS A 88 19.49 -0.47 1.46
C LYS A 88 19.33 1.05 1.25
N GLY A 89 18.86 1.74 2.27
CA GLY A 89 18.65 3.19 2.25
C GLY A 89 17.20 3.57 2.56
N ILE A 90 16.30 2.61 2.61
CA ILE A 90 14.97 2.80 3.20
C ILE A 90 15.11 2.82 4.71
N ASP A 91 14.59 3.87 5.34
CA ASP A 91 14.60 4.06 6.79
C ASP A 91 13.27 3.57 7.39
N SER A 92 12.15 3.90 6.76
CA SER A 92 10.85 3.44 7.23
C SER A 92 9.81 3.26 6.13
N VAL A 93 8.91 2.31 6.36
CA VAL A 93 7.73 2.04 5.53
C VAL A 93 6.54 1.92 6.46
N ARG A 94 5.49 2.72 6.23
CA ARG A 94 4.30 2.76 7.09
C ARG A 94 3.03 2.72 6.25
N ARG A 95 2.03 1.99 6.73
CA ARG A 95 0.68 2.07 6.18
C ARG A 95 0.02 3.36 6.66
N ILE A 96 -0.69 4.06 5.78
CA ILE A 96 -1.55 5.19 6.15
C ILE A 96 -2.98 4.66 6.27
N GLU A 97 -3.57 4.78 7.46
CA GLU A 97 -4.91 4.24 7.77
C GLU A 97 -6.04 5.12 7.23
N THR A 98 -5.83 6.44 7.19
CA THR A 98 -6.82 7.40 6.69
C THR A 98 -6.38 7.92 5.33
N ILE A 99 -7.11 7.51 4.29
CA ILE A 99 -7.06 8.18 2.99
C ILE A 99 -8.07 9.33 3.09
N GLU A 100 -7.66 10.47 3.66
CA GLU A 100 -8.48 11.67 3.57
C GLU A 100 -8.57 12.06 2.09
N GLY A 101 -9.81 12.25 1.62
CA GLY A 101 -10.16 12.63 0.25
C GLY A 101 -11.23 13.70 0.28
#